data_AF-A0A8B7D6Y5-F1
#
_entry.id   AF-A0A8B7D6Y5-F1
#
_cell.length_a   1.000
_cell.length_b   1.000
_cell.length_c   1.000
_cell.angle_alpha   90.00
_cell.angle_beta   90.00
_cell.angle_gamma   90.00
#
_symmetry.space_group_name_H-M   'P 1'
#
loop_
_entity.id
_entity.type
_entity.pdbx_description
1 polymer ?
#
loop_
_entity_poly.entity_id
_entity_poly.type
_entity_poly.pdbx_seq_one_letter_code
_entity_poly.pdbx_strand_id
1 'polypeptide(L)'
;MQSFKYAVSQSFRAESDFQPVRTSPNGNCLFNACSISLIGNESLSEYLRCLTSIELYTNVGFSSNHPVIFSQTDVTKSGRIDENTAFFIIISQKAYNSFCKNNRTLSIVSESINIATNYSYSLFLTLCVLSSVVGIPIESYYPIEKDRKEIEKTAYEIFFNCTVRPRVEQAHL
;
A
#
# COMPACT_ATOMS: atom_id res chain seq x y z
N MET A 1 -7.49 -1.81 27.42
CA MET A 1 -6.92 -1.26 26.16
C MET A 1 -6.04 -2.35 25.57
N GLN A 2 -6.56 -3.16 24.64
CA GLN A 2 -5.76 -4.19 23.97
C GLN A 2 -4.86 -3.51 22.95
N SER A 3 -3.54 -3.63 23.12
CA SER A 3 -2.59 -3.23 22.09
C SER A 3 -2.76 -4.20 20.91
N PHE A 4 -3.34 -3.72 19.81
CA PHE A 4 -3.26 -4.44 18.56
C PHE A 4 -1.82 -4.38 18.07
N LYS A 5 -1.07 -5.42 18.39
CA LYS A 5 0.24 -5.66 17.79
C LYS A 5 -0.05 -6.07 16.36
N TYR A 6 0.06 -5.14 15.41
CA TYR A 6 0.33 -5.50 14.04
C TYR A 6 1.61 -6.34 14.09
N ALA A 7 1.48 -7.65 13.86
CA ALA A 7 2.64 -8.51 13.78
C ALA A 7 3.40 -8.05 12.54
N VAL A 8 4.37 -7.15 12.72
CA VAL A 8 5.42 -6.91 11.74
C VAL A 8 6.11 -8.25 11.63
N SER A 9 5.79 -8.99 10.56
CA SER A 9 6.32 -10.34 10.39
C SER A 9 7.84 -10.27 10.45
N GLN A 10 8.44 -11.22 11.17
CA GLN A 10 9.87 -11.39 11.24
C GLN A 10 10.43 -11.41 9.81
N SER A 11 11.58 -10.77 9.62
CA SER A 11 12.34 -10.66 8.36
C SER A 11 12.11 -11.83 7.41
N PHE A 12 11.25 -11.62 6.42
CA PHE A 12 10.93 -12.63 5.42
C PHE A 12 12.14 -12.85 4.50
N ARG A 13 12.66 -14.07 4.48
CA ARG A 13 13.62 -14.53 3.46
C ARG A 13 12.82 -15.26 2.40
N ALA A 14 12.61 -14.63 1.26
CA ALA A 14 11.86 -15.16 0.11
C ALA A 14 12.45 -16.44 -0.53
N GLU A 15 13.48 -17.07 0.05
CA GLU A 15 14.33 -18.04 -0.63
C GLU A 15 13.85 -19.51 -0.55
N SER A 16 12.77 -19.88 0.17
CA SER A 16 12.36 -21.30 0.29
C SER A 16 11.00 -21.70 -0.32
N ASP A 17 9.96 -20.85 -0.27
CA ASP A 17 8.58 -21.31 -0.54
C ASP A 17 7.84 -20.58 -1.67
N PHE A 18 8.41 -19.50 -2.21
CA PHE A 18 7.78 -18.69 -3.25
C PHE A 18 8.74 -18.42 -4.40
N GLN A 19 8.25 -18.60 -5.63
CA GLN A 19 9.00 -18.27 -6.84
C GLN A 19 8.57 -16.88 -7.34
N PRO A 20 9.46 -15.87 -7.36
CA PRO A 20 9.10 -14.54 -7.86
C PRO A 20 8.77 -14.61 -9.35
N VAL A 21 7.61 -14.07 -9.72
CA VAL A 21 7.17 -13.94 -11.12
C VAL A 21 7.34 -12.50 -11.55
N ARG A 22 8.03 -12.30 -12.68
CA ARG A 22 8.27 -10.96 -13.22
C ARG A 22 7.04 -10.44 -13.94
N THR A 23 6.62 -9.22 -13.61
CA THR A 23 5.61 -8.48 -14.37
C THR A 23 6.24 -7.67 -15.49
N SER A 24 5.43 -7.23 -16.45
CA SER A 24 5.76 -6.14 -17.35
C SER A 24 6.19 -4.91 -16.53
N PRO A 25 7.36 -4.30 -16.80
CA PRO A 25 7.88 -3.15 -16.06
C PRO A 25 7.27 -1.84 -16.59
N ASN A 26 5.94 -1.81 -16.74
CA ASN A 26 5.19 -0.61 -17.05
C ASN A 26 4.58 -0.08 -15.73
N GLY A 27 4.12 1.17 -15.69
CA GLY A 27 3.52 1.73 -14.47
C GLY A 27 2.22 1.04 -14.00
N ASN A 28 1.83 -0.10 -14.58
CA ASN A 28 0.79 -0.99 -14.07
C ASN A 28 1.35 -2.17 -13.25
N CYS A 29 2.65 -2.22 -12.94
CA CYS A 29 3.30 -3.38 -12.31
C CYS A 29 2.58 -3.93 -11.07
N LEU A 30 2.00 -3.06 -10.22
CA LEU A 30 1.17 -3.48 -9.08
C LEU A 30 -0.07 -4.29 -9.53
N PHE A 31 -0.80 -3.80 -10.53
CA PHE A 31 -1.99 -4.44 -11.06
C PHE A 31 -1.65 -5.68 -11.90
N ASN A 32 -0.53 -5.65 -12.62
CA ASN A 32 0.01 -6.80 -13.34
C ASN A 32 0.34 -7.94 -12.36
N ALA A 33 1.02 -7.62 -11.25
CA ALA A 33 1.36 -8.59 -10.20
C ALA A 33 0.08 -9.22 -9.62
N CYS A 34 -0.90 -8.39 -9.29
CA CYS A 34 -2.17 -8.86 -8.76
C CYS A 34 -2.95 -9.71 -9.78
N SER A 35 -3.00 -9.30 -11.05
CA SER A 35 -3.63 -10.06 -12.13
C SER A 35 -2.97 -11.43 -12.31
N ILE A 36 -1.63 -11.50 -12.29
CA ILE A 36 -0.90 -12.77 -12.37
C ILE A 36 -1.23 -13.67 -11.17
N SER A 37 -1.25 -13.12 -9.96
CA SER A 37 -1.60 -13.89 -8.77
C SER A 37 -3.04 -14.44 -8.80
N LEU A 38 -3.98 -13.72 -9.43
CA LEU A 38 -5.39 -14.12 -9.49
C LEU A 38 -5.69 -15.10 -10.62
N ILE A 39 -5.12 -14.88 -11.82
CA ILE A 39 -5.53 -15.61 -13.05
C ILE A 39 -4.35 -16.10 -13.89
N GLY A 40 -3.11 -15.96 -13.43
CA GLY A 40 -1.91 -16.46 -14.09
C GLY A 40 -1.41 -15.63 -15.28
N ASN A 41 -1.99 -14.46 -15.55
CA ASN A 41 -1.53 -13.53 -16.61
C ASN A 41 -1.94 -12.08 -16.30
N GLU A 42 -1.53 -11.12 -17.14
CA GLU A 42 -1.73 -9.67 -16.91
C GLU A 42 -3.05 -9.10 -17.46
N SER A 43 -3.99 -9.93 -17.95
CA SER A 43 -5.17 -9.43 -18.67
C SER A 43 -6.18 -8.65 -17.82
N LEU A 44 -6.16 -8.76 -16.49
CA LEU A 44 -7.03 -7.98 -15.60
C LEU A 44 -6.43 -6.65 -15.15
N SER A 45 -5.20 -6.32 -15.54
CA SER A 45 -4.45 -5.22 -14.93
C SER A 45 -5.14 -3.86 -15.07
N GLU A 46 -5.64 -3.53 -16.26
CA GLU A 46 -6.37 -2.27 -16.48
C GLU A 46 -7.73 -2.25 -15.77
N TYR A 47 -8.39 -3.40 -15.70
CA TYR A 47 -9.66 -3.54 -14.99
C TYR A 47 -9.49 -3.36 -13.48
N LEU A 48 -8.49 -4.02 -12.88
CA LEU A 48 -8.12 -3.88 -11.47
C LEU A 48 -7.73 -2.44 -11.15
N ARG A 49 -6.99 -1.78 -12.05
CA ARG A 49 -6.62 -0.36 -11.92
C ARG A 49 -7.86 0.53 -11.87
N CYS A 50 -8.78 0.34 -12.80
CA CYS A 50 -10.05 1.07 -12.85
C CYS A 50 -10.85 0.88 -11.55
N LEU A 51 -11.09 -0.37 -11.14
CA LEU A 51 -11.81 -0.67 -9.90
C LEU A 51 -11.13 -0.08 -8.66
N THR A 52 -9.80 -0.11 -8.59
CA THR A 52 -9.03 0.46 -7.47
C THR A 52 -9.18 1.97 -7.42
N SER A 53 -9.17 2.65 -8.57
CA SER A 53 -9.44 4.09 -8.62
C SER A 53 -10.86 4.43 -8.15
N ILE A 54 -11.86 3.62 -8.53
CA ILE A 54 -13.26 3.80 -8.11
C ILE A 54 -13.41 3.56 -6.61
N GLU A 55 -12.84 2.48 -6.07
CA GLU A 55 -12.89 2.19 -4.63
C GLU A 55 -12.22 3.33 -3.82
N LEU A 56 -11.07 3.84 -4.28
CA LEU A 56 -10.37 4.94 -3.62
C LEU A 56 -11.21 6.23 -3.63
N TYR A 57 -11.86 6.55 -4.77
CA TYR A 57 -12.72 7.73 -4.91
C TYR A 57 -14.01 7.64 -4.09
N THR A 58 -14.66 6.47 -4.09
CA THR A 58 -15.94 6.25 -3.40
C THR A 58 -15.77 6.14 -1.88
N ASN A 59 -14.60 5.69 -1.42
CA ASN A 59 -14.30 5.51 0.02
C ASN A 59 -13.21 6.48 0.51
N VAL A 60 -13.24 7.73 0.03
CA VAL A 60 -12.27 8.77 0.41
C VAL A 60 -12.19 9.02 1.91
N GLY A 61 -13.30 8.91 2.64
CA GLY A 61 -13.34 9.15 4.08
C GLY A 61 -12.57 8.08 4.88
N PHE A 62 -12.69 6.81 4.47
CA PHE A 62 -11.90 5.73 5.05
C PHE A 62 -10.43 5.84 4.63
N SER A 63 -10.18 6.03 3.33
CA SER A 63 -8.82 6.04 2.78
C SER A 63 -7.98 7.21 3.30
N SER A 64 -8.59 8.35 3.58
CA SER A 64 -7.91 9.52 4.18
C SER A 64 -7.50 9.30 5.65
N ASN A 65 -8.10 8.31 6.31
CA ASN A 65 -7.83 7.92 7.69
C ASN A 65 -7.47 6.43 7.78
N HIS A 66 -6.86 5.88 6.72
CA HIS A 66 -6.57 4.45 6.67
C HIS A 66 -5.71 4.04 7.88
N PRO A 67 -6.07 2.98 8.63
CA PRO A 67 -5.36 2.59 9.86
C PRO A 67 -3.85 2.44 9.70
N VAL A 68 -3.41 2.08 8.50
CA VAL A 68 -1.98 1.94 8.17
C VAL A 68 -1.18 3.24 8.36
N ILE A 69 -1.78 4.42 8.14
CA ILE A 69 -1.12 5.72 8.37
C ILE A 69 -0.73 5.85 9.84
N PHE A 70 -1.64 5.48 10.75
CA PHE A 70 -1.47 5.63 12.19
C PHE A 70 -0.62 4.51 12.80
N SER A 71 -0.78 3.28 12.31
CA SER A 71 -0.07 2.10 12.82
C SER A 71 1.45 2.19 12.71
N GLN A 72 1.98 3.01 11.78
CA GLN A 72 3.42 3.16 11.55
C GLN A 72 4.08 4.29 12.34
N THR A 73 3.29 5.09 13.06
CA THR A 73 3.79 6.27 13.79
C THR A 73 4.59 5.93 15.05
N ASP A 74 4.53 4.68 15.54
CA ASP A 74 5.20 4.23 16.79
C ASP A 74 6.29 3.14 16.56
N VAL A 75 6.74 2.90 15.33
CA VAL A 75 7.42 1.63 14.98
C VAL A 75 8.96 1.67 15.00
N THR A 76 9.62 2.83 15.15
CA THR A 76 11.11 2.86 15.16
C THR A 76 11.71 3.29 16.50
N LYS A 77 12.82 2.63 16.89
CA LYS A 77 13.67 3.04 18.01
C LYS A 77 14.45 4.34 17.72
N SER A 78 14.46 4.82 16.48
CA SER A 78 15.17 6.01 16.00
C SER A 78 14.29 7.26 15.85
N GLY A 79 12.97 7.15 16.00
CA GLY A 79 12.05 8.27 15.96
C GLY A 79 10.69 7.92 15.38
N ARG A 80 9.65 8.66 15.79
CA ARG A 80 8.31 8.57 15.20
C ARG A 80 8.38 9.03 13.74
N ILE A 81 7.88 8.23 12.81
CA ILE A 81 7.47 8.78 11.51
C ILE A 81 6.22 9.59 11.81
N ASP A 82 6.30 10.92 11.67
CA ASP A 82 5.13 11.75 11.87
C ASP A 82 4.08 11.44 10.79
N GLU A 83 2.84 11.73 11.11
CA GLU A 83 1.69 11.38 10.29
C GLU A 83 1.73 11.99 8.89
N ASN A 84 2.28 13.20 8.72
CA ASN A 84 2.37 13.84 7.41
C ASN A 84 3.44 13.17 6.55
N THR A 85 4.57 12.78 7.14
CA THR A 85 5.59 11.97 6.47
C THR A 85 5.04 10.61 6.07
N ALA A 86 4.30 9.93 6.97
CA ALA A 86 3.64 8.66 6.65
C ALA A 86 2.64 8.84 5.50
N PHE A 87 1.82 9.90 5.54
CA PHE A 87 0.86 10.20 4.49
C PHE A 87 1.56 10.50 3.14
N PHE A 88 2.65 11.26 3.16
CA PHE A 88 3.47 11.55 1.98
C PHE A 88 4.01 10.28 1.30
N ILE A 89 4.46 9.30 2.08
CA ILE A 89 5.05 8.06 1.54
C ILE A 89 4.02 7.20 0.79
N ILE A 90 2.75 7.23 1.21
CA ILE A 90 1.73 6.31 0.71
C ILE A 90 0.92 6.84 -0.48
N ILE A 91 1.04 8.13 -0.83
CA ILE A 91 0.35 8.78 -1.96
C ILE A 91 1.33 9.47 -2.91
N SER A 92 0.91 9.76 -4.15
CA SER A 92 1.77 10.44 -5.11
C SER A 92 2.08 11.88 -4.72
N GLN A 93 3.21 12.41 -5.20
CA GLN A 93 3.56 13.83 -5.01
C GLN A 93 2.44 14.75 -5.52
N LYS A 94 1.76 14.39 -6.60
CA LYS A 94 0.64 15.16 -7.16
C LYS A 94 -0.55 15.23 -6.18
N ALA A 95 -0.89 14.11 -5.57
CA ALA A 95 -1.90 14.02 -4.53
C ALA A 95 -1.49 14.77 -3.26
N TYR A 96 -0.23 14.64 -2.86
CA TYR A 96 0.30 15.36 -1.71
C TYR A 96 0.34 16.87 -1.94
N ASN A 97 0.67 17.35 -3.14
CA ASN A 97 0.61 18.79 -3.44
C ASN A 97 -0.83 19.34 -3.39
N SER A 98 -1.83 18.47 -3.54
CA SER A 98 -3.25 18.80 -3.36
C SER A 98 -3.65 18.89 -1.87
N PHE A 99 -2.75 18.52 -0.95
CA PHE A 99 -2.91 18.59 0.52
C PHE A 99 -2.88 20.03 1.07
N CYS A 100 -2.83 21.05 0.20
CA CYS A 100 -3.05 22.43 0.60
C CYS A 100 -4.38 22.54 1.35
N LYS A 101 -4.34 23.06 2.59
CA LYS A 101 -5.46 23.27 3.54
C LYS A 101 -5.79 22.12 4.51
N ASN A 102 -4.87 21.18 4.79
CA ASN A 102 -5.08 20.08 5.74
C ASN A 102 -6.28 19.17 5.40
N ASN A 103 -6.69 19.12 4.12
CA ASN A 103 -7.82 18.30 3.69
C ASN A 103 -7.31 17.04 3.00
N ARG A 104 -7.15 15.96 3.77
CA ARG A 104 -6.70 14.66 3.26
C ARG A 104 -7.62 14.07 2.21
N THR A 105 -8.92 14.32 2.33
CA THR A 105 -9.92 13.81 1.38
C THR A 105 -9.63 14.31 -0.04
N LEU A 106 -9.23 15.57 -0.21
CA LEU A 106 -8.86 16.11 -1.52
C LEU A 106 -7.59 15.46 -2.08
N SER A 107 -6.61 15.17 -1.23
CA SER A 107 -5.42 14.39 -1.63
C SER A 107 -5.81 12.99 -2.10
N ILE A 108 -6.72 12.31 -1.40
CA ILE A 108 -7.20 10.99 -1.82
C ILE A 108 -7.98 11.05 -3.15
N VAL A 109 -8.81 12.07 -3.35
CA VAL A 109 -9.48 12.29 -4.64
C VAL A 109 -8.45 12.49 -5.74
N SER A 110 -7.44 13.33 -5.51
CA SER A 110 -6.34 13.56 -6.46
C SER A 110 -5.57 12.27 -6.77
N GLU A 111 -5.32 11.43 -5.75
CA GLU A 111 -4.69 10.12 -5.91
C GLU A 111 -5.55 9.18 -6.73
N SER A 112 -6.87 9.15 -6.52
CA SER A 112 -7.79 8.30 -7.31
C SER A 112 -7.75 8.65 -8.81
N ILE A 113 -7.68 9.94 -9.13
CA ILE A 113 -7.55 10.42 -10.52
C ILE A 113 -6.17 10.05 -11.08
N ASN A 114 -5.11 10.14 -10.27
CA ASN A 114 -3.77 9.71 -10.66
C ASN A 114 -3.73 8.22 -10.98
N ILE A 115 -4.34 7.37 -10.14
CA ILE A 115 -4.41 5.92 -10.36
C ILE A 115 -5.30 5.57 -11.56
N ALA A 116 -6.37 6.33 -11.83
CA ALA A 116 -7.19 6.14 -13.03
C ALA A 116 -6.42 6.40 -14.34
N THR A 117 -5.29 7.13 -14.29
CA THR A 117 -4.42 7.35 -15.46
C THR A 117 -3.56 6.10 -15.70
N ASN A 118 -3.67 5.50 -16.88
CA ASN A 118 -2.92 4.30 -17.24
C ASN A 118 -1.41 4.56 -17.12
N TYR A 119 -0.66 3.57 -16.65
CA TYR A 119 0.80 3.64 -16.43
C TYR A 119 1.29 4.65 -15.38
N SER A 120 0.43 5.32 -14.61
CA SER A 120 0.89 6.08 -13.44
C SER A 120 1.37 5.11 -12.35
N TYR A 121 2.52 5.39 -11.73
CA TYR A 121 3.00 4.57 -10.64
C TYR A 121 2.06 4.63 -9.43
N SER A 122 1.77 3.46 -8.87
CA SER A 122 0.99 3.29 -7.65
C SER A 122 1.89 3.30 -6.43
N LEU A 123 1.35 3.74 -5.30
CA LEU A 123 2.04 3.73 -4.01
C LEU A 123 1.26 2.89 -3.01
N PHE A 124 1.75 2.87 -1.78
CA PHE A 124 1.31 1.90 -0.77
C PHE A 124 -0.20 1.98 -0.46
N LEU A 125 -0.81 3.17 -0.49
CA LEU A 125 -2.26 3.28 -0.31
C LEU A 125 -3.05 2.53 -1.38
N THR A 126 -2.56 2.54 -2.63
CA THR A 126 -3.17 1.80 -3.74
C THR A 126 -3.16 0.30 -3.48
N LEU A 127 -2.07 -0.23 -2.91
CA LEU A 127 -1.98 -1.64 -2.49
C LEU A 127 -3.04 -1.96 -1.42
N CYS A 128 -3.24 -1.06 -0.46
CA CYS A 128 -4.25 -1.26 0.57
C CYS A 128 -5.66 -1.33 -0.02
N VAL A 129 -5.99 -0.40 -0.91
CA VAL A 129 -7.30 -0.35 -1.54
C VAL A 129 -7.52 -1.52 -2.49
N LEU A 130 -6.48 -1.96 -3.21
CA LEU A 130 -6.54 -3.11 -4.10
C LEU A 130 -6.97 -4.38 -3.36
N SER A 131 -6.54 -4.61 -2.11
CA SER A 131 -7.01 -5.74 -1.29
C SER A 131 -8.53 -5.74 -1.11
N SER A 132 -9.15 -4.56 -1.02
CA SER A 132 -10.60 -4.40 -0.90
C SER A 132 -11.31 -4.70 -2.21
N VAL A 133 -10.72 -4.31 -3.35
CA VAL A 133 -11.24 -4.60 -4.69
C VAL A 133 -11.24 -6.09 -4.98
N VAL A 134 -10.15 -6.79 -4.64
CA VAL A 134 -10.05 -8.24 -4.86
C VAL A 134 -10.75 -9.07 -3.79
N GLY A 135 -11.14 -8.44 -2.68
CA GLY A 135 -11.86 -9.08 -1.58
C GLY A 135 -11.04 -10.08 -0.76
N ILE A 136 -9.71 -10.06 -0.89
CA ILE A 136 -8.80 -10.96 -0.17
C ILE A 136 -7.58 -10.19 0.36
N PRO A 137 -6.93 -10.68 1.44
CA PRO A 137 -5.68 -10.11 1.92
C PRO A 137 -4.57 -10.18 0.85
N ILE A 138 -3.72 -9.14 0.80
CA ILE A 138 -2.53 -9.10 -0.04
C ILE A 138 -1.30 -9.01 0.85
N GLU A 139 -0.35 -9.93 0.64
CA GLU A 139 0.94 -9.92 1.32
C GLU A 139 1.96 -9.14 0.47
N SER A 140 2.60 -8.17 1.09
CA SER A 140 3.66 -7.36 0.49
C SER A 140 4.99 -7.76 1.09
N TYR A 141 6.00 -7.89 0.21
CA TYR A 141 7.36 -8.20 0.59
C TYR A 141 8.33 -7.22 -0.07
N TYR A 142 9.14 -6.57 0.76
CA TYR A 142 10.25 -5.73 0.33
C TYR A 142 11.56 -6.49 0.55
N PRO A 143 12.40 -6.63 -0.48
CA PRO A 143 13.65 -7.37 -0.35
C PRO A 143 14.57 -6.72 0.68
N ILE A 144 14.99 -7.50 1.69
CA ILE A 144 15.94 -7.05 2.71
C ILE A 144 17.34 -7.50 2.28
N GLU A 145 18.28 -6.56 2.15
CA GLU A 145 19.68 -6.85 1.88
C GLU A 145 20.32 -7.56 3.08
N LYS A 146 21.08 -8.64 2.83
CA LYS A 146 21.63 -9.54 3.87
C LYS A 146 22.57 -8.84 4.87
N ASP A 147 23.18 -7.71 4.48
CA ASP A 147 24.18 -7.00 5.29
C ASP A 147 23.62 -5.75 6.00
N ARG A 148 22.33 -5.45 5.87
CA ARG A 148 21.72 -4.27 6.51
C ARG A 148 21.45 -4.55 7.99
N LYS A 149 21.97 -3.70 8.89
CA LYS A 149 21.72 -3.82 10.33
C LYS A 149 20.22 -3.65 10.60
N GLU A 150 19.64 -4.51 11.44
CA GLU A 150 18.20 -4.49 11.82
C GLU A 150 17.68 -3.14 12.34
N ILE A 151 18.59 -2.24 12.72
CA ILE A 151 18.34 -0.94 13.33
C ILE A 151 18.01 0.14 12.27
N GLU A 152 18.29 -0.13 10.99
CA GLU A 152 18.11 0.82 9.87
C GLU A 152 17.02 0.36 8.89
N LYS A 153 15.83 0.03 9.40
CA LYS A 153 14.70 -0.24 8.51
C LYS A 153 14.28 1.04 7.81
N THR A 154 14.23 1.00 6.47
CA THR A 154 13.68 2.11 5.68
C THR A 154 12.18 2.24 5.90
N ALA A 155 11.62 3.42 5.65
CA ALA A 155 10.16 3.60 5.66
C ALA A 155 9.48 2.63 4.68
N TYR A 156 10.11 2.33 3.54
CA TYR A 156 9.62 1.34 2.59
C TYR A 156 9.56 -0.08 3.19
N GLU A 157 10.58 -0.52 3.93
CA GLU A 157 10.53 -1.82 4.62
C GLU A 157 9.41 -1.89 5.66
N ILE A 158 9.12 -0.77 6.32
CA ILE A 158 8.05 -0.67 7.32
C ILE A 158 6.68 -0.84 6.66
N PHE A 159 6.45 -0.20 5.51
CA PHE A 159 5.19 -0.30 4.77
C PHE A 159 5.06 -1.62 3.99
N PHE A 160 6.09 -2.05 3.28
CA PHE A 160 6.01 -3.11 2.26
C PHE A 160 6.41 -4.52 2.74
N ASN A 161 6.54 -4.77 4.06
CA ASN A 161 6.68 -6.11 4.63
C ASN A 161 5.49 -6.42 5.57
N CYS A 162 4.28 -6.44 5.01
CA CYS A 162 3.05 -6.58 5.77
C CYS A 162 1.96 -7.33 5.01
N THR A 163 0.94 -7.77 5.74
CA THR A 163 -0.33 -8.23 5.18
C THR A 163 -1.33 -7.08 5.20
N VAL A 164 -1.86 -6.70 4.05
CA VAL A 164 -2.96 -5.73 3.95
C VAL A 164 -4.28 -6.45 3.75
N ARG A 165 -5.29 -6.06 4.52
CA ARG A 165 -6.62 -6.70 4.52
C ARG A 165 -7.67 -5.83 3.85
N PRO A 166 -8.75 -6.41 3.31
CA PRO A 166 -9.90 -5.65 2.79
C PRO A 166 -10.47 -4.68 3.82
N ARG A 167 -10.91 -3.50 3.37
CA ARG A 167 -11.54 -2.46 4.20
C ARG A 167 -12.72 -2.97 5.03
N VAL A 168 -13.52 -3.87 4.47
CA VAL A 168 -14.67 -4.47 5.16
C VAL A 168 -14.28 -5.28 6.40
N GLU A 169 -13.07 -5.85 6.43
CA GLU A 169 -12.52 -6.52 7.61
C GLU A 169 -11.95 -5.53 8.63
N GLN A 170 -11.66 -4.30 8.21
CA GLN A 170 -11.07 -3.24 9.04
C GLN A 170 -12.11 -2.28 9.61
N ALA A 171 -13.30 -2.18 9.03
CA ALA A 171 -14.36 -1.26 9.47
C ALA A 171 -15.04 -1.65 10.81
N HIS A 172 -14.69 -2.81 11.36
CA HIS A 172 -15.18 -3.34 12.64
C HIS A 172 -14.12 -3.33 13.75
N LEU A 173 -12.96 -2.72 13.50
CA LEU A 173 -11.85 -2.56 14.45
C LEU A 173 -11.82 -1.12 14.99
#